data_AF-A0A9X0C3N9-F1
#
_entry.id   AF-A0A9X0C3N9-F1
#
_cell.length_a   1.000
_cell.length_b   1.000
_cell.length_c   1.000
_cell.angle_alpha   90.00
_cell.angle_beta   90.00
_cell.angle_gamma   90.00
#
_symmetry.space_group_name_H-M   'P 1'
#
loop_
_entity.id
_entity.type
_entity.pdbx_description
1 polymer ?
#
loop_
_entity_poly.entity_id
_entity_poly.type
_entity_poly.pdbx_seq_one_letter_code
_entity_poly.pdbx_strand_id
1 'polypeptide(L)'
;MLDSTLQPAEIHTKPLPAPQYPKYLYFAYGSNLSPAQMKSRCINPIHSATPLAIATLPHWRWLICQAGYANVLPRPGLRVANQDSETAHKIPVSGAEDVVYGVLYQMDIDDERILDGYEGVDTCAASATAGDGVPISVRPRVQGNGSYNKWFVEADVVKWLDGEGG
;
A
#
# COMPACT_ATOMS: atom_id res chain seq x y z
N MET A 1 27.79 -2.88 -49.44
CA MET A 1 28.59 -2.44 -48.28
C MET A 1 28.35 -0.95 -48.11
N LEU A 2 27.39 -0.58 -47.27
CA LEU A 2 27.23 0.74 -46.67
C LEU A 2 26.36 0.51 -45.43
N ASP A 3 27.02 0.53 -44.28
CA ASP A 3 26.45 0.46 -42.94
C ASP A 3 25.43 1.57 -42.73
N SER A 4 24.26 1.23 -42.21
CA SER A 4 23.32 2.21 -41.65
C SER A 4 22.94 1.76 -40.24
N THR A 5 23.82 2.08 -39.31
CA THR A 5 23.62 1.88 -37.86
C THR A 5 22.44 2.73 -37.38
N LEU A 6 21.37 2.05 -36.97
CA LEU A 6 20.27 2.63 -36.18
C LEU A 6 20.82 3.15 -34.85
N GLN A 7 20.60 4.44 -34.56
CA GLN A 7 20.90 5.01 -33.25
C GLN A 7 19.92 4.45 -32.20
N PRO A 8 20.40 4.04 -31.01
CA PRO A 8 19.52 3.65 -29.91
C PRO A 8 18.66 4.84 -29.46
N ALA A 9 17.39 4.58 -29.20
CA ALA A 9 16.45 5.55 -28.66
C ALA A 9 17.06 6.27 -27.45
N GLU A 10 17.06 7.60 -27.50
CA GLU A 10 17.49 8.47 -26.40
C GLU A 10 16.68 8.12 -25.15
N ILE A 11 17.33 7.42 -24.21
CA ILE A 11 16.82 7.30 -22.85
C ILE A 11 16.78 8.73 -22.32
N HIS A 12 15.58 9.29 -22.20
CA HIS A 12 15.33 10.62 -21.68
C HIS A 12 15.64 10.63 -20.18
N THR A 13 16.91 10.58 -19.80
CA THR A 13 17.39 10.74 -18.42
C THR A 13 17.45 12.23 -18.07
N LYS A 14 16.32 12.93 -18.14
CA LYS A 14 16.17 14.16 -17.37
C LYS A 14 15.68 13.75 -15.98
N PRO A 15 16.48 13.93 -14.92
CA PRO A 15 15.94 13.82 -13.57
C PRO A 15 14.87 14.91 -13.47
N LEU A 16 13.62 14.50 -13.27
CA LEU A 16 12.59 15.42 -12.78
C LEU A 16 13.15 16.10 -11.52
N PRO A 17 12.98 17.41 -11.32
CA PRO A 17 13.34 18.04 -10.04
C PRO A 17 12.66 17.24 -8.95
N ALA A 18 13.45 16.56 -8.10
CA ALA A 18 12.95 15.49 -7.23
C ALA A 18 11.73 15.98 -6.46
N PRO A 19 10.53 15.55 -6.83
CA PRO A 19 9.35 15.92 -6.06
C PRO A 19 9.50 15.23 -4.71
N GLN A 20 8.91 15.78 -3.65
CA GLN A 20 8.92 15.18 -2.31
C GLN A 20 8.02 13.92 -2.27
N TYR A 21 8.23 12.99 -3.20
CA TYR A 21 7.52 11.74 -3.23
C TYR A 21 7.94 10.90 -2.02
N PRO A 22 6.98 10.33 -1.29
CA PRO A 22 7.29 9.33 -0.29
C PRO A 22 8.02 8.17 -0.95
N LYS A 23 8.86 7.53 -0.14
CA LYS A 23 9.61 6.32 -0.51
C LYS A 23 8.67 5.14 -0.86
N TYR A 24 7.38 5.22 -0.54
CA TYR A 24 6.43 4.11 -0.57
C TYR A 24 5.18 4.44 -1.39
N LEU A 25 4.58 3.41 -1.98
CA LEU A 25 3.32 3.48 -2.73
C LEU A 25 2.13 3.13 -1.83
N TYR A 26 0.93 3.61 -2.18
CA TYR A 26 -0.30 3.25 -1.48
C TYR A 26 -0.94 2.02 -2.16
N PHE A 27 -1.09 0.91 -1.42
CA PHE A 27 -1.74 -0.31 -1.90
C PHE A 27 -3.21 -0.35 -1.46
N ALA A 28 -4.13 -0.21 -2.43
CA ALA A 28 -5.57 -0.28 -2.20
C ALA A 28 -6.11 -1.70 -2.38
N TYR A 29 -6.92 -2.18 -1.43
CA TYR A 29 -7.57 -3.51 -1.47
C TYR A 29 -9.06 -3.48 -1.06
N GLY A 30 -9.62 -2.28 -0.92
CA GLY A 30 -10.99 -2.03 -0.47
C GLY A 30 -11.68 -0.95 -1.30
N SER A 31 -12.43 -0.05 -0.67
CA SER A 31 -13.16 1.02 -1.37
C SER A 31 -12.25 1.96 -2.19
N ASN A 32 -10.99 2.13 -1.75
CA ASN A 32 -9.95 2.86 -2.48
C ASN A 32 -9.46 2.17 -3.77
N LEU A 33 -9.97 0.98 -4.09
CA LEU A 33 -9.80 0.41 -5.43
C LEU A 33 -10.45 1.30 -6.51
N SER A 34 -11.45 2.11 -6.14
CA SER A 34 -12.09 3.08 -7.05
C SER A 34 -11.19 4.30 -7.28
N PRO A 35 -10.75 4.58 -8.53
CA PRO A 35 -9.98 5.78 -8.83
C PRO A 35 -10.77 7.06 -8.54
N ALA A 36 -12.10 7.05 -8.71
CA ALA A 36 -12.94 8.20 -8.40
C ALA A 36 -12.93 8.51 -6.90
N GLN A 37 -12.97 7.48 -6.05
CA GLN A 37 -12.88 7.65 -4.61
C GLN A 37 -11.50 8.17 -4.20
N MET A 38 -10.43 7.59 -4.75
CA MET A 38 -9.07 8.08 -4.51
C MET A 38 -8.92 9.55 -4.91
N LYS A 39 -9.38 9.93 -6.10
CA LYS A 39 -9.37 11.33 -6.58
C LYS A 39 -10.18 12.28 -5.70
N SER A 40 -11.28 11.82 -5.09
CA SER A 40 -12.08 12.67 -4.18
C SER A 40 -11.44 12.90 -2.81
N ARG A 41 -10.55 11.99 -2.38
CA ARG A 41 -9.89 12.06 -1.06
C ARG A 41 -8.57 12.84 -1.12
N CYS A 42 -7.84 12.70 -2.22
CA CYS A 42 -6.55 13.35 -2.41
C CYS A 42 -6.71 14.80 -2.92
N ILE A 43 -5.90 15.71 -2.39
CA ILE A 43 -5.86 17.13 -2.75
C ILE A 43 -4.76 17.47 -3.76
N ASN A 44 -3.77 16.59 -3.97
CA ASN A 44 -2.73 16.77 -4.98
C ASN A 44 -2.88 15.78 -6.15
N PRO A 45 -3.78 16.05 -7.13
CA PRO A 45 -4.09 15.10 -8.19
C PRO A 45 -2.95 14.86 -9.19
N ILE A 46 -1.90 15.69 -9.17
CA ILE A 46 -0.72 15.54 -10.03
C ILE A 46 0.25 14.49 -9.44
N HIS A 47 0.25 14.34 -8.11
CA HIS A 47 1.24 13.54 -7.38
C HIS A 47 0.63 12.42 -6.53
N SER A 48 -0.70 12.33 -6.49
CA SER A 48 -1.46 11.33 -5.76
C SER A 48 -2.60 10.76 -6.61
N ALA A 49 -3.19 9.66 -6.16
CA ALA A 49 -4.37 9.02 -6.76
C ALA A 49 -4.21 8.60 -8.23
N THR A 50 -2.96 8.60 -8.75
CA THR A 50 -2.64 8.04 -10.07
C THR A 50 -2.40 6.53 -9.91
N PRO A 51 -3.25 5.68 -10.49
CA PRO A 51 -3.07 4.24 -10.43
C PRO A 51 -1.86 3.85 -11.31
N LEU A 52 -0.89 3.18 -10.72
CA LEU A 52 0.37 2.80 -11.37
C LEU A 52 0.39 1.34 -11.81
N ALA A 53 -0.20 0.45 -11.01
CA ALA A 53 -0.14 -0.98 -11.26
C ALA A 53 -1.28 -1.75 -10.60
N ILE A 54 -1.62 -2.89 -11.18
CA ILE A 54 -2.28 -3.99 -10.47
C ILE A 54 -1.18 -4.81 -9.80
N ALA A 55 -1.34 -5.07 -8.50
CA ALA A 55 -0.36 -5.78 -7.70
C ALA A 55 -1.03 -6.78 -6.75
N THR A 56 -0.21 -7.65 -6.15
CA THR A 56 -0.64 -8.64 -5.17
C THR A 56 0.14 -8.50 -3.87
N LEU A 57 -0.56 -8.80 -2.77
CA LEU A 57 0.01 -8.88 -1.44
C LEU A 57 0.00 -10.35 -0.98
N PRO A 58 1.14 -11.07 -1.04
CA PRO A 58 1.20 -12.51 -0.81
C PRO A 58 1.11 -12.86 0.68
N HIS A 59 0.44 -13.97 0.99
CA HIS A 59 0.27 -14.49 2.36
C HIS A 59 -0.53 -13.59 3.32
N TRP A 60 -1.23 -12.60 2.79
CA TRP A 60 -2.23 -11.84 3.52
C TRP A 60 -3.62 -12.41 3.23
N ARG A 61 -4.52 -12.29 4.20
CA ARG A 61 -5.91 -12.73 4.04
C ARG A 61 -6.81 -11.50 3.95
N TRP A 62 -7.51 -11.34 2.83
CA TRP A 62 -8.58 -10.36 2.72
C TRP A 62 -9.84 -10.86 3.44
N LEU A 63 -10.53 -9.96 4.13
CA LEU A 63 -11.80 -10.23 4.80
C LEU A 63 -12.66 -8.96 4.94
N ILE A 64 -13.93 -9.13 5.31
CA ILE A 64 -14.76 -8.05 5.85
C ILE A 64 -14.70 -8.14 7.38
N CYS A 65 -14.25 -7.08 8.04
CA CYS A 65 -14.20 -7.03 9.50
C CYS A 65 -15.61 -6.88 10.11
N GLN A 66 -15.74 -7.04 11.42
CA GLN A 66 -17.03 -6.93 12.11
C GLN A 66 -17.69 -5.55 11.93
N ALA A 67 -16.91 -4.50 11.68
CA ALA A 67 -17.42 -3.17 11.39
C ALA A 67 -17.93 -2.99 9.95
N GLY A 68 -17.88 -4.04 9.11
CA GLY A 68 -18.41 -4.03 7.74
C GLY A 68 -17.44 -3.51 6.68
N TYR A 69 -16.17 -3.26 7.03
CA TYR A 69 -15.16 -2.74 6.11
C TYR A 69 -14.23 -3.84 5.60
N ALA A 70 -13.72 -3.65 4.36
CA ALA A 70 -12.65 -4.47 3.82
C ALA A 70 -11.37 -4.30 4.67
N ASN A 71 -10.72 -5.41 4.99
CA ASN A 71 -9.48 -5.42 5.76
C ASN A 71 -8.59 -6.58 5.29
N VAL A 72 -7.31 -6.50 5.62
CA VAL A 72 -6.34 -7.57 5.42
C VAL A 72 -5.71 -7.98 6.74
N LEU A 73 -5.56 -9.28 6.94
CA LEU A 73 -4.92 -9.85 8.12
C LEU A 73 -3.59 -10.50 7.72
N PRO A 74 -2.47 -10.16 8.39
CA PRO A 74 -1.20 -10.79 8.09
C PRO A 74 -1.17 -12.25 8.56
N ARG A 75 -0.19 -13.00 8.03
CA ARG A 75 0.17 -14.34 8.53
C ARG A 75 0.46 -14.30 10.05
N PRO A 76 0.20 -15.39 10.80
CA PRO A 76 0.31 -15.42 12.26
C PRO A 76 1.60 -14.80 12.84
N GLY A 77 2.77 -15.06 12.24
CA GLY A 77 4.05 -14.51 12.72
C GLY A 77 4.25 -12.99 12.54
N LEU A 78 3.33 -12.29 11.88
CA LEU A 78 3.31 -10.83 11.77
C LEU A 78 2.09 -10.20 12.45
N ARG A 79 1.23 -11.00 13.10
CA ARG A 79 0.08 -10.47 13.85
C ARG A 79 0.59 -9.83 15.12
N VAL A 80 0.11 -8.63 15.38
CA VAL A 80 0.38 -7.91 16.63
C VAL A 80 -0.73 -8.20 17.63
N ALA A 81 -0.54 -7.85 18.92
CA ALA A 81 -1.42 -8.31 20.01
C ALA A 81 -2.93 -8.13 19.76
N ASN A 82 -3.35 -7.03 19.14
CA ASN A 82 -4.77 -6.78 18.85
C ASN A 82 -5.30 -7.51 17.59
N GLN A 83 -4.40 -8.07 16.77
CA GLN A 83 -4.71 -8.91 15.63
C GLN A 83 -4.54 -10.41 15.93
N ASP A 84 -4.00 -10.75 17.10
CA ASP A 84 -3.81 -12.13 17.55
C ASP A 84 -4.85 -12.51 18.62
N SER A 85 -6.12 -12.52 18.20
CA SER A 85 -7.26 -12.86 19.06
C SER A 85 -7.89 -14.20 18.67
N GLU A 86 -8.69 -14.77 19.58
CA GLU A 86 -9.50 -15.97 19.32
C GLU A 86 -10.37 -15.86 18.06
N THR A 87 -10.89 -14.66 17.78
CA THR A 87 -11.64 -14.39 16.54
C THR A 87 -10.72 -14.44 15.33
N ALA A 88 -9.51 -13.90 15.43
CA ALA A 88 -8.53 -13.93 14.35
C ALA A 88 -7.96 -15.34 14.09
N HIS A 89 -7.96 -16.23 15.08
CA HIS A 89 -7.58 -17.63 14.91
C HIS A 89 -8.62 -18.44 14.12
N LYS A 90 -9.88 -18.00 14.09
CA LYS A 90 -10.93 -18.59 13.26
C LYS A 90 -10.85 -18.19 11.78
N ILE A 91 -10.08 -17.14 11.46
CA ILE A 91 -9.88 -16.69 10.08
C ILE A 91 -8.88 -17.62 9.39
N PRO A 92 -9.22 -18.26 8.26
CA PRO A 92 -8.30 -19.13 7.53
C PRO A 92 -7.01 -18.40 7.17
N VAL A 93 -5.87 -19.00 7.53
CA VAL A 93 -4.55 -18.51 7.16
C VAL A 93 -4.39 -18.65 5.64
N SER A 94 -3.77 -17.65 5.01
CA SER A 94 -3.42 -17.71 3.58
C SER A 94 -2.37 -18.78 3.32
N GLY A 95 -2.64 -19.66 2.36
CA GLY A 95 -1.69 -20.65 1.85
C GLY A 95 -0.53 -20.01 1.08
N ALA A 96 0.35 -20.86 0.55
CA ALA A 96 1.52 -20.41 -0.23
C ALA A 96 1.12 -19.63 -1.49
N GLU A 97 0.05 -20.05 -2.16
CA GLU A 97 -0.45 -19.44 -3.40
C GLU A 97 -1.53 -18.37 -3.15
N ASP A 98 -1.96 -18.17 -1.90
CA ASP A 98 -3.01 -17.21 -1.56
C ASP A 98 -2.44 -15.78 -1.55
N VAL A 99 -3.08 -14.92 -2.35
CA VAL A 99 -2.69 -13.51 -2.51
C VAL A 99 -3.91 -12.59 -2.42
N VAL A 100 -3.69 -11.34 -2.01
CA VAL A 100 -4.70 -10.27 -2.10
C VAL A 100 -4.37 -9.38 -3.27
N TYR A 101 -5.29 -9.25 -4.23
CA TYR A 101 -5.15 -8.31 -5.34
C TYR A 101 -5.47 -6.88 -4.90
N GLY A 102 -4.76 -5.92 -5.49
CA GLY A 102 -4.97 -4.50 -5.24
C GLY A 102 -4.43 -3.60 -6.35
N VAL A 103 -4.59 -2.30 -6.14
CA VAL A 103 -4.05 -1.24 -7.01
C VAL A 103 -2.98 -0.48 -6.24
N LEU A 104 -1.81 -0.33 -6.84
CA LEU A 104 -0.77 0.57 -6.36
C LEU A 104 -1.01 1.97 -6.92
N TYR A 105 -1.07 2.95 -6.01
CA TYR A 105 -1.18 4.36 -6.35
C TYR A 105 0.11 5.09 -6.02
N GLN A 106 0.48 6.04 -6.88
CA GLN A 106 1.37 7.11 -6.47
C GLN A 106 0.67 7.92 -5.37
N MET A 107 1.44 8.35 -4.37
CA MET A 107 0.91 9.08 -3.23
C MET A 107 1.89 10.18 -2.84
N ASP A 108 1.38 11.37 -2.54
CA ASP A 108 2.12 12.46 -1.89
C ASP A 108 2.00 12.33 -0.36
N ILE A 109 2.98 12.83 0.40
CA ILE A 109 3.00 12.73 1.86
C ILE A 109 1.82 13.47 2.53
N ASP A 110 1.37 14.58 1.96
CA ASP A 110 0.22 15.32 2.50
C ASP A 110 -1.09 14.55 2.29
N ASP A 111 -1.23 13.88 1.14
CA ASP A 111 -2.39 13.04 0.82
C ASP A 111 -2.39 11.72 1.59
N GLU A 112 -1.20 11.14 1.82
CA GLU A 112 -1.04 9.99 2.71
C GLU A 112 -1.61 10.28 4.10
N ARG A 113 -1.35 11.47 4.65
CA ARG A 113 -1.90 11.89 5.96
C ARG A 113 -3.42 12.06 5.93
N ILE A 114 -3.99 12.50 4.81
CA ILE A 114 -5.46 12.56 4.66
C ILE A 114 -6.04 11.15 4.65
N LEU A 115 -5.43 10.23 3.91
CA LEU A 115 -5.85 8.83 3.86
C LEU A 115 -5.68 8.14 5.21
N ASP A 116 -4.61 8.40 5.96
CA ASP A 116 -4.45 7.93 7.34
C ASP A 116 -5.66 8.29 8.21
N GLY A 117 -6.22 9.50 8.03
CA GLY A 117 -7.45 9.92 8.72
C GLY A 117 -8.68 9.07 8.33
N TYR A 118 -8.86 8.79 7.03
CA TYR A 118 -9.95 7.92 6.55
C TYR A 118 -9.81 6.46 7.01
N GLU A 119 -8.58 5.97 7.11
CA GLU A 119 -8.27 4.62 7.60
C GLU A 119 -8.18 4.57 9.14
N GLY A 120 -8.41 5.69 9.84
CA GLY A 120 -8.38 5.73 11.31
C GLY A 120 -7.02 5.38 11.90
N VAL A 121 -5.93 5.71 11.22
CA VAL A 121 -4.56 5.53 11.70
C VAL A 121 -4.25 6.59 12.77
N ASP A 122 -3.74 6.17 13.93
CA ASP A 122 -3.26 7.10 14.95
C ASP A 122 -1.84 7.56 14.60
N THR A 123 -1.75 8.71 13.94
CA THR A 123 -0.47 9.31 13.54
C THR A 123 0.38 9.77 14.73
N CYS A 124 -0.22 9.88 15.91
CA CYS A 124 0.44 10.27 17.16
C CYS A 124 0.89 9.05 17.99
N ALA A 125 0.60 7.83 17.54
CA ALA A 125 1.00 6.62 18.24
C ALA A 125 2.53 6.52 18.39
N ALA A 126 2.93 5.87 19.48
CA ALA A 126 4.35 5.63 19.79
C ALA A 126 5.05 4.84 18.67
N SER A 127 6.36 5.08 18.53
CA SER A 127 7.20 4.27 17.66
C SER A 127 7.19 2.81 18.11
N ALA A 128 7.20 1.88 17.16
CA ALA A 128 7.36 0.47 17.44
C ALA A 128 8.80 0.17 17.92
N THR A 129 8.93 -0.89 18.69
CA THR A 129 10.17 -1.39 19.28
C THR A 129 10.41 -2.84 18.86
N ALA A 130 11.62 -3.35 19.09
CA ALA A 130 11.92 -4.76 18.80
C ALA A 130 11.05 -5.75 19.61
N GLY A 131 10.49 -5.32 20.75
CA GLY A 131 9.62 -6.15 21.58
C GLY A 131 8.20 -6.32 21.02
N ASP A 132 7.84 -5.57 19.98
CA ASP A 132 6.49 -5.59 19.39
C ASP A 132 6.23 -6.74 18.41
N GLY A 133 7.20 -7.64 18.23
CA GLY A 133 7.06 -8.87 17.43
C GLY A 133 7.10 -8.67 15.91
N VAL A 134 7.10 -7.42 15.43
CA VAL A 134 7.19 -7.07 14.01
C VAL A 134 8.36 -6.12 13.78
N PRO A 135 9.16 -6.30 12.70
CA PRO A 135 10.24 -5.38 12.36
C PRO A 135 9.75 -3.92 12.24
N ILE A 136 10.51 -2.99 12.81
CA ILE A 136 10.20 -1.54 12.78
C ILE A 136 10.08 -1.02 11.34
N SER A 137 10.84 -1.57 10.39
CA SER A 137 10.73 -1.21 8.97
C SER A 137 9.37 -1.58 8.35
N VAL A 138 8.72 -2.63 8.85
CA VAL A 138 7.41 -3.11 8.38
C VAL A 138 6.27 -2.40 9.10
N ARG A 139 6.47 -2.12 10.39
CA ARG A 139 5.51 -1.40 11.23
C ARG A 139 6.23 -0.37 12.10
N PRO A 140 6.44 0.87 11.63
CA PRO A 140 7.21 1.88 12.34
C PRO A 140 6.54 2.44 13.60
N ARG A 141 5.21 2.37 13.70
CA ARG A 141 4.41 2.83 14.85
C ARG A 141 3.47 1.75 15.32
N VAL A 142 3.21 1.69 16.62
CA VAL A 142 2.13 0.85 17.17
C VAL A 142 0.77 1.40 16.74
N GLN A 143 -0.31 0.62 16.89
CA GLN A 143 -1.65 1.09 16.52
C GLN A 143 -2.16 2.27 17.38
N GLY A 144 -1.75 2.33 18.65
CA GLY A 144 -2.24 3.36 19.58
C GLY A 144 -3.75 3.31 19.76
N ASN A 145 -4.40 4.47 19.69
CA ASN A 145 -5.85 4.61 19.76
C ASN A 145 -6.54 4.53 18.38
N GLY A 146 -5.78 4.21 17.33
CA GLY A 146 -6.28 4.08 15.97
C GLY A 146 -7.13 2.83 15.77
N SER A 147 -7.90 2.81 14.67
CA SER A 147 -8.70 1.65 14.26
C SER A 147 -7.84 0.56 13.62
N TYR A 148 -6.82 0.95 12.85
CA TYR A 148 -5.97 0.02 12.10
C TYR A 148 -4.48 0.38 12.21
N ASN A 149 -3.63 -0.64 12.05
CA ASN A 149 -2.19 -0.46 11.91
C ASN A 149 -1.84 0.01 10.49
N LYS A 150 -0.75 0.77 10.37
CA LYS A 150 -0.14 1.12 9.09
C LYS A 150 1.05 0.21 8.79
N TRP A 151 1.02 -0.44 7.64
CA TRP A 151 1.99 -1.45 7.22
C TRP A 151 2.80 -0.98 6.02
N PHE A 152 4.10 -1.21 6.06
CA PHE A 152 5.04 -0.95 4.97
C PHE A 152 5.62 -2.28 4.51
N VAL A 153 5.07 -2.80 3.42
CA VAL A 153 5.36 -4.15 2.92
C VAL A 153 5.61 -4.12 1.43
N GLU A 154 6.30 -5.14 0.94
CA GLU A 154 6.45 -5.38 -0.49
C GLU A 154 5.14 -5.89 -1.08
N ALA A 155 4.87 -5.46 -2.31
CA ALA A 155 3.76 -5.96 -3.12
C ALA A 155 4.32 -6.36 -4.49
N ASP A 156 3.84 -7.48 -5.02
CA ASP A 156 4.29 -8.00 -6.30
C ASP A 156 3.48 -7.37 -7.43
N VAL A 157 4.14 -6.67 -8.35
CA VAL A 157 3.45 -6.08 -9.51
C VAL A 157 3.05 -7.19 -10.48
N VAL A 158 1.75 -7.27 -10.75
CA VAL A 158 1.19 -8.18 -11.76
C VAL A 158 1.19 -7.50 -13.13
N LYS A 159 0.81 -6.22 -13.17
CA LYS A 159 0.72 -5.44 -14.41
C LYS A 159 0.87 -3.95 -14.14
N TRP A 160 1.78 -3.30 -14.85
CA TRP A 160 1.86 -1.84 -14.91
C TRP A 160 0.70 -1.27 -15.74
N LEU A 161 0.15 -0.14 -15.28
CA LEU A 161 -0.88 0.60 -15.98
C LEU A 161 -0.16 1.70 -16.76
N ASP A 162 -0.15 1.59 -18.09
CA ASP A 162 0.36 2.65 -18.95
C ASP A 162 -0.48 3.90 -18.68
N GLY A 163 0.17 5.03 -18.38
CA GLY A 163 -0.48 6.28 -17.94
C GLY A 163 -1.40 6.96 -18.96
N GLU A 164 -1.91 6.23 -19.96
CA GLU A 164 -2.94 6.68 -20.88
C GLU A 164 -4.33 6.31 -20.34
N GLY A 165 -5.01 7.27 -19.71
CA GLY A 165 -6.41 7.06 -19.33
C GLY A 165 -7.01 8.12 -18.42
N GLY A 166 -7.19 9.34 -18.94
CA GLY A 166 -8.00 10.40 -18.32
C GLY A 166 -7.78 11.76 -18.94
#